data_AF-A0A250X375-F1
#
_entry.id   AF-A0A250X375-F1
#
_cell.length_a   1.000
_cell.length_b   1.000
_cell.length_c   1.000
_cell.angle_alpha   90.00
_cell.angle_beta   90.00
_cell.angle_gamma   90.00
#
_symmetry.space_group_name_H-M   'P 1'
#
loop_
_entity.id
_entity.type
_entity.pdbx_description
1 polymer ?
#
loop_
_entity_poly.entity_id
_entity_poly.type
_entity_poly.pdbx_seq_one_letter_code
_entity_poly.pdbx_strand_id
1 'polypeptide(L)'
;MFFDKGFLQRRAAACDLTLFVKVYFFSFVSAAEKTINKESFSLSGVTWRMIWDERGKAFYFFNTATGVTQWTDPRKQENAALHSSGRDTMIAFLIFLLPFIILAICGGAYLLYIKVKYPDVLASPKKAKAKSKYEHSLIKETAAKKSPMKAAGASHKNLQKA
;
A
#
# COMPACT_ATOMS: atom_id res chain seq x y z
N MET A 1 -12.56 95.27 31.68
CA MET A 1 -12.40 93.98 32.40
C MET A 1 -12.88 92.90 31.43
N PHE A 2 -12.09 92.48 30.44
CA PHE A 2 -10.92 91.58 30.51
C PHE A 2 -11.23 90.27 31.25
N PHE A 3 -11.72 89.26 30.52
CA PHE A 3 -11.30 87.87 30.71
C PHE A 3 -11.30 87.16 29.35
N ASP A 4 -10.10 86.69 29.03
CA ASP A 4 -9.60 86.23 27.74
C ASP A 4 -10.00 84.77 27.48
N LYS A 5 -10.54 84.48 26.28
CA LYS A 5 -10.99 83.15 25.83
C LYS A 5 -10.00 82.58 24.80
N GLY A 6 -8.72 82.53 25.15
CA GLY A 6 -7.68 82.19 24.17
C GLY A 6 -6.47 81.46 24.75
N PHE A 7 -6.65 80.38 25.52
CA PHE A 7 -5.50 79.59 25.98
C PHE A 7 -5.74 78.08 26.09
N LEU A 8 -6.30 77.46 25.04
CA LEU A 8 -6.35 75.99 24.93
C LEU A 8 -5.97 75.50 23.53
N GLN A 9 -4.93 76.07 22.94
CA GLN A 9 -4.48 75.62 21.61
C GLN A 9 -2.96 75.75 21.45
N ARG A 10 -2.18 75.16 22.35
CA ARG A 10 -0.74 74.92 22.15
C ARG A 10 -0.21 74.07 23.30
N ARG A 11 0.14 72.81 22.98
CA ARG A 11 1.07 71.86 23.66
C ARG A 11 0.45 70.50 23.97
N ALA A 12 0.48 69.60 22.99
CA ALA A 12 0.57 68.15 23.23
C ALA A 12 1.11 67.38 22.00
N ALA A 13 1.97 67.98 21.18
CA ALA A 13 2.58 67.32 20.01
C ALA A 13 4.09 67.09 20.23
N ALA A 14 4.48 66.66 21.43
CA ALA A 14 5.89 66.45 21.78
C ALA A 14 6.13 65.19 22.63
N CYS A 15 5.33 64.15 22.43
CA CYS A 15 5.55 62.85 23.05
C CYS A 15 5.18 61.74 22.07
N ASP A 16 6.01 61.45 21.06
CA ASP A 16 6.04 60.06 20.57
C ASP A 16 7.26 59.61 19.74
N LEU A 17 8.39 60.34 19.77
CA LEU A 17 9.57 59.88 19.03
C LEU A 17 10.49 58.97 19.87
N THR A 18 10.51 59.13 21.19
CA THR A 18 11.27 58.28 22.11
C THR A 18 10.62 56.91 22.35
N LEU A 19 9.30 56.81 22.22
CA LEU A 19 8.56 55.55 22.27
C LEU A 19 8.77 54.74 20.99
N PHE A 20 8.78 55.40 19.83
CA PHE A 20 9.05 54.74 18.55
C PHE A 20 10.45 54.12 18.48
N VAL A 21 11.49 54.82 18.96
CA VAL A 21 12.86 54.25 18.99
C VAL A 21 12.98 53.09 19.98
N LYS A 22 12.32 53.12 21.15
CA LYS A 22 12.35 52.00 22.10
C LYS A 22 11.62 50.76 21.61
N VAL A 23 10.46 50.93 20.95
CA VAL A 23 9.70 49.80 20.39
C VAL A 23 10.43 49.16 19.21
N TYR A 24 11.05 49.96 18.33
CA TYR A 24 11.81 49.42 17.20
C TYR A 24 13.15 48.81 17.62
N PHE A 25 13.89 49.41 18.56
CA PHE A 25 15.19 48.86 18.97
C PHE A 25 15.03 47.57 19.80
N PHE A 26 14.00 47.47 20.64
CA PHE A 26 13.73 46.25 21.40
C PHE A 26 13.19 45.11 20.52
N SER A 27 12.46 45.43 19.46
CA SER A 27 12.01 44.43 18.47
C SER A 27 13.14 43.92 17.58
N PHE A 28 14.14 44.77 17.27
CA PHE A 28 15.26 44.39 16.40
C PHE A 28 16.33 43.57 17.13
N VAL A 29 16.59 43.83 18.42
CA VAL A 29 17.55 43.02 19.21
C VAL A 29 16.99 41.63 19.52
N SER A 30 15.67 41.48 19.68
CA SER A 30 15.03 40.18 19.92
C SER A 30 15.01 39.25 18.68
N ALA A 31 15.13 39.82 17.47
CA ALA A 31 15.20 39.04 16.23
C ALA A 31 16.59 38.44 15.96
N ALA A 32 17.65 38.95 16.61
CA ALA A 32 19.03 38.52 16.36
C ALA A 32 19.42 37.23 17.10
N GLU A 33 18.73 36.84 18.18
CA GLU A 33 19.02 35.59 18.91
C GLU A 33 18.41 34.33 18.25
N LYS A 34 17.61 34.49 17.19
CA LYS A 34 16.90 33.39 16.53
C LYS A 34 17.71 32.68 15.44
N THR A 35 19.04 32.71 15.51
CA THR A 35 19.93 32.00 14.56
C THR A 35 20.70 30.84 15.20
N ILE A 36 20.74 30.73 16.53
CA ILE A 36 21.53 29.68 17.23
C ILE A 36 20.81 28.32 17.26
N ASN A 37 19.48 28.29 17.09
CA ASN A 37 18.70 27.05 17.19
C ASN A 37 18.53 26.28 15.87
N LYS A 38 19.23 26.65 14.80
CA LYS A 38 19.10 25.92 13.52
C LYS A 38 19.98 24.66 13.44
N GLU A 39 20.98 24.52 14.31
CA GLU A 39 21.97 23.44 14.24
C GLU A 39 21.74 22.31 15.25
N SER A 40 20.72 22.41 16.10
CA SER A 40 20.35 21.34 17.02
C SER A 40 19.07 20.62 16.61
N PHE A 41 19.05 19.30 16.66
CA PHE A 41 17.88 18.47 16.40
C PHE A 41 17.71 17.42 17.50
N SER A 42 16.48 16.95 17.71
CA SER A 42 16.19 15.86 18.64
C SER A 42 16.06 14.55 17.87
N LEU A 43 16.79 13.52 18.29
CA LEU A 43 16.77 12.18 17.72
C LEU A 43 16.54 11.16 18.84
N SER A 44 15.48 10.37 18.73
CA SER A 44 15.10 9.36 19.73
C SER A 44 15.00 9.90 21.18
N GLY A 45 14.63 11.18 21.35
CA GLY A 45 14.55 11.84 22.66
C GLY A 45 15.86 12.45 23.16
N VAL A 46 16.92 12.41 22.35
CA VAL A 46 18.23 12.97 22.66
C VAL A 46 18.52 14.19 21.78
N THR A 47 19.00 15.27 22.37
CA THR A 47 19.36 16.49 21.63
C THR A 47 20.79 16.39 21.09
N TRP A 48 20.92 16.60 19.79
CA TRP A 48 22.17 16.61 19.05
C TRP A 48 22.43 18.02 18.51
N ARG A 49 23.69 18.44 18.50
CA ARG A 49 24.16 19.68 17.90
C ARG A 49 25.16 19.38 16.78
N MET A 50 24.92 19.93 15.61
CA MET A 50 25.89 19.93 14.51
C MET A 50 26.87 21.08 14.74
N ILE A 51 28.17 20.81 14.61
CA ILE A 51 29.23 21.80 14.79
C ILE A 51 30.22 21.66 13.64
N TRP A 52 30.57 22.77 13.00
CA TRP A 52 31.62 22.82 11.99
C TRP A 52 33.00 22.85 12.67
N ASP A 53 33.89 21.94 12.28
CA ASP A 53 35.30 22.00 12.68
C ASP A 53 36.12 22.64 11.55
N GLU A 54 36.73 23.80 11.84
CA GLU A 54 37.60 24.50 10.89
C GLU A 54 38.88 23.72 10.56
N ARG A 55 39.36 22.88 11.49
CA ARG A 55 40.58 22.09 11.30
C ARG A 55 40.34 20.93 10.33
N GLY A 56 39.27 20.17 10.56
CA GLY A 56 38.86 19.07 9.71
C GLY A 56 38.10 19.48 8.44
N LYS A 57 37.65 20.74 8.35
CA LYS A 57 36.71 21.22 7.31
C LYS A 57 35.51 20.29 7.13
N ALA A 58 34.97 19.82 8.25
CA ALA A 58 33.89 18.85 8.28
C ALA A 58 32.94 19.14 9.46
N PHE A 59 31.70 18.70 9.34
CA PHE A 59 30.75 18.74 10.44
C PHE A 59 30.93 17.52 11.34
N TYR A 60 30.88 17.74 12.65
CA TYR A 60 30.69 16.68 13.63
C TYR A 60 29.39 16.93 14.42
N PHE A 61 28.89 15.87 15.03
CA PHE A 61 27.66 15.85 15.80
C PHE A 61 28.00 15.62 17.27
N PHE A 62 27.56 16.54 18.11
CA PHE A 62 27.74 16.48 19.56
C PHE A 62 26.43 16.15 20.25
N ASN A 63 26.43 15.11 21.07
CA ASN A 63 25.31 14.74 21.91
C ASN A 63 25.33 15.58 23.19
N THR A 64 24.31 16.43 23.38
CA THR A 64 24.28 17.29 24.57
C THR A 64 23.88 16.55 25.84
N ALA A 65 23.25 15.38 25.72
CA ALA A 65 22.84 14.58 26.88
C ALA A 65 23.99 13.70 27.42
N THR A 66 24.78 13.10 26.54
CA THR A 66 25.88 12.18 26.93
C THR A 66 27.27 12.80 26.86
N GLY A 67 27.43 13.94 26.17
CA GLY A 67 28.72 14.57 25.93
C GLY A 67 29.58 13.86 24.87
N VAL A 68 29.03 12.91 24.12
CA VAL A 68 29.75 12.15 23.09
C VAL A 68 29.75 12.91 21.75
N THR A 69 30.88 12.89 21.05
CA THR A 69 31.02 13.40 19.67
C THR A 69 31.07 12.27 18.66
N GLN A 70 30.51 12.49 17.47
CA GLN A 70 30.62 11.57 16.34
C GLN A 70 30.69 12.32 15.02
N TRP A 71 31.41 11.76 14.04
CA TRP A 71 31.52 12.33 12.69
C TRP A 71 30.39 11.89 11.76
N THR A 72 29.80 10.74 12.03
CA THR A 72 28.69 10.20 11.24
C THR A 72 27.38 10.84 11.67
N ASP A 73 26.53 11.19 10.71
CA ASP A 73 25.20 11.75 11.02
C ASP A 73 24.33 10.69 11.72
N PRO A 74 23.90 10.93 12.98
CA PRO A 74 23.11 9.95 13.72
C PRO A 74 21.74 9.71 13.07
N ARG A 75 21.22 10.65 12.27
CA ARG A 75 19.96 10.49 11.52
C ARG A 75 20.06 9.40 10.48
N LYS A 76 21.22 9.25 9.83
CA LYS A 76 21.43 8.19 8.84
C LYS A 76 21.53 6.82 9.50
N GLN A 77 22.14 6.78 10.69
CA GLN A 77 22.29 5.55 11.46
C GLN A 77 20.95 5.05 12.01
N GLU A 78 20.10 5.93 12.55
CA GLU A 78 18.76 5.54 13.00
C GLU A 78 17.91 5.02 11.84
N ASN A 79 17.94 5.67 10.67
CA ASN A 79 17.22 5.18 9.50
C ASN A 79 17.72 3.80 9.02
N ALA A 80 19.04 3.58 9.05
CA ALA A 80 19.61 2.27 8.74
C ALA A 80 19.24 1.21 9.79
N ALA A 81 19.22 1.57 11.06
CA ALA A 81 18.81 0.69 12.15
C ALA A 81 17.31 0.35 12.09
N LEU A 82 16.47 1.35 11.76
CA LEU A 82 15.02 1.20 11.58
C LEU A 82 14.72 0.18 10.47
N HIS A 83 15.42 0.29 9.33
CA HIS A 83 15.30 -0.63 8.20
C HIS A 83 15.86 -2.04 8.46
N SER A 84 16.71 -2.21 9.48
CA SER A 84 17.18 -3.53 9.92
C SER A 84 16.25 -4.18 10.94
N SER A 85 15.20 -3.47 11.39
CA SER A 85 14.27 -4.05 12.33
C SER A 85 13.51 -5.19 11.63
N GLY A 86 13.55 -6.40 12.19
CA GLY A 86 12.92 -7.58 11.60
C GLY A 86 11.40 -7.46 11.34
N ARG A 87 10.77 -6.35 11.73
CA ARG A 87 9.40 -6.02 11.32
C ARG A 87 9.28 -5.73 9.83
N ASP A 88 10.27 -5.09 9.21
CA ASP A 88 10.20 -4.73 7.80
C ASP A 88 10.33 -5.97 6.90
N THR A 89 11.18 -6.93 7.30
CA THR A 89 11.25 -8.23 6.63
C THR A 89 9.96 -9.02 6.78
N MET A 90 9.34 -9.00 7.97
CA MET A 90 8.04 -9.65 8.21
C MET A 90 6.93 -9.03 7.35
N ILE A 91 6.86 -7.69 7.24
CA ILE A 91 5.90 -7.00 6.37
C ILE A 91 6.15 -7.40 4.90
N ALA A 92 7.39 -7.43 4.45
CA ALA A 92 7.73 -7.85 3.09
C ALA A 92 7.31 -9.30 2.80
N PHE A 93 7.53 -10.22 3.74
CA PHE A 93 7.07 -11.60 3.62
C PHE A 93 5.54 -11.70 3.58
N LEU A 94 4.83 -10.93 4.41
CA LEU A 94 3.38 -10.90 4.40
C LEU A 94 2.85 -10.38 3.05
N ILE A 95 3.41 -9.29 2.53
CA ILE A 95 3.03 -8.75 1.21
C ILE A 95 3.32 -9.77 0.10
N PHE A 96 4.45 -10.46 0.17
CA PHE A 96 4.85 -11.47 -0.82
C PHE A 96 3.97 -12.73 -0.77
N LEU A 97 3.57 -13.18 0.42
CA LEU A 97 2.77 -14.40 0.60
C LEU A 97 1.26 -14.16 0.48
N LEU A 98 0.78 -12.93 0.70
CA LEU A 98 -0.64 -12.56 0.59
C LEU A 98 -1.31 -13.07 -0.70
N PRO A 99 -0.78 -12.85 -1.93
CA PRO A 99 -1.43 -13.31 -3.15
C PRO A 99 -1.56 -14.84 -3.22
N PHE A 100 -0.59 -15.58 -2.70
CA PHE A 100 -0.62 -17.04 -2.67
C PHE A 100 -1.66 -17.57 -1.68
N ILE A 101 -1.78 -16.92 -0.51
CA ILE A 101 -2.80 -17.25 0.49
C ILE A 101 -4.20 -16.99 -0.10
N ILE A 102 -4.40 -15.84 -0.75
CA ILE A 102 -5.67 -15.52 -1.42
C ILE A 102 -5.98 -16.55 -2.51
N LEU A 103 -5.00 -16.93 -3.34
CA LEU A 103 -5.19 -17.93 -4.38
C LEU A 103 -5.54 -19.31 -3.80
N ALA A 104 -4.89 -19.71 -2.70
CA ALA A 104 -5.17 -20.98 -2.04
C ALA A 104 -6.59 -21.03 -1.45
N ILE A 105 -7.03 -19.96 -0.77
CA ILE A 105 -8.36 -19.87 -0.17
C ILE A 105 -9.44 -19.78 -1.27
N CYS A 106 -9.29 -18.85 -2.22
CA CYS A 106 -10.25 -18.67 -3.31
C CYS A 106 -10.29 -19.91 -4.22
N GLY A 107 -9.14 -20.48 -4.56
CA GLY A 107 -9.03 -21.71 -5.34
C GLY A 107 -9.66 -22.89 -4.62
N GLY A 108 -9.42 -23.06 -3.32
CA GLY A 108 -10.06 -24.09 -2.51
C GLY A 108 -11.58 -23.96 -2.46
N ALA A 109 -12.09 -22.75 -2.21
CA ALA A 109 -13.52 -22.46 -2.22
C ALA A 109 -14.14 -22.71 -3.61
N TYR A 110 -13.44 -22.35 -4.69
CA TYR A 110 -13.88 -22.58 -6.06
C TYR A 110 -13.97 -24.08 -6.40
N LEU A 111 -13.00 -24.88 -5.95
CA LEU A 111 -13.05 -26.34 -6.12
C LEU A 111 -14.21 -26.97 -5.35
N LEU A 112 -14.50 -26.49 -4.13
CA LEU A 112 -15.66 -26.93 -3.37
C LEU A 112 -16.97 -26.55 -4.07
N TYR A 113 -17.04 -25.34 -4.63
CA TYR A 113 -18.20 -24.90 -5.41
C TYR A 113 -18.44 -25.81 -6.63
N ILE A 114 -17.40 -26.13 -7.40
CA ILE A 114 -17.52 -27.05 -8.55
C ILE A 114 -18.00 -28.43 -8.08
N LYS A 115 -17.48 -28.93 -6.95
CA LYS A 115 -17.87 -30.24 -6.42
C LYS A 115 -19.35 -30.31 -6.06
N VAL A 116 -19.91 -29.23 -5.52
CA VAL A 116 -21.33 -29.14 -5.19
C VAL A 116 -22.19 -28.97 -6.45
N LYS A 117 -21.76 -28.14 -7.40
CA LYS A 117 -22.57 -27.78 -8.57
C LYS A 117 -22.51 -28.82 -9.69
N TYR A 118 -21.36 -29.48 -9.87
CA TYR A 118 -21.07 -30.40 -10.97
C TYR A 118 -20.36 -31.66 -10.45
N PRO A 119 -21.05 -32.51 -9.67
CA PRO A 119 -20.44 -33.72 -9.10
C PRO A 119 -19.91 -34.68 -10.18
N ASP A 120 -20.50 -34.65 -11.38
CA ASP A 120 -20.12 -35.52 -12.51
C ASP A 120 -18.79 -35.11 -13.16
N VAL A 121 -18.41 -33.84 -13.10
CA VAL A 121 -17.17 -33.31 -13.73
C VAL A 121 -15.93 -33.74 -12.94
N LEU A 122 -16.07 -33.94 -11.63
CA LEU A 122 -15.02 -34.43 -10.74
C LEU A 122 -15.04 -35.96 -10.57
N ALA A 123 -16.01 -36.67 -11.15
CA ALA A 123 -16.04 -38.12 -11.12
C ALA A 123 -14.83 -38.65 -11.91
N SER A 124 -13.97 -39.41 -11.25
CA SER A 124 -12.72 -39.91 -11.85
C SER A 124 -12.97 -40.58 -13.21
N PRO A 125 -12.05 -40.46 -14.17
CA PRO A 125 -12.22 -40.93 -15.55
C PRO A 125 -12.56 -42.42 -15.66
N LYS A 126 -12.27 -43.21 -14.61
CA LYS A 126 -12.66 -44.63 -14.52
C LYS A 126 -14.18 -44.82 -14.55
N LYS A 127 -14.97 -43.93 -13.93
CA LYS A 127 -16.44 -44.00 -13.95
C LYS A 127 -17.02 -43.51 -15.27
N ALA A 128 -16.37 -42.55 -15.93
CA ALA A 128 -16.75 -42.09 -17.27
C ALA A 128 -16.62 -43.20 -18.33
N LYS A 129 -15.52 -43.97 -18.29
CA LYS A 129 -15.32 -45.12 -19.20
C LYS A 129 -16.34 -46.24 -18.99
N ALA A 130 -16.77 -46.48 -17.75
CA ALA A 130 -17.82 -47.46 -17.46
C ALA A 130 -19.16 -47.05 -18.08
N LYS A 131 -19.55 -45.77 -17.96
CA LYS A 131 -20.82 -45.26 -18.51
C LYS A 131 -20.87 -45.32 -20.05
N SER A 132 -19.81 -44.89 -20.73
CA SER A 132 -19.70 -44.99 -22.20
C SER A 132 -19.85 -46.42 -22.70
N LYS A 133 -19.30 -47.41 -21.98
CA LYS A 133 -19.40 -48.82 -22.38
C LYS A 133 -20.83 -49.36 -22.34
N TYR A 134 -21.63 -48.96 -21.34
CA TYR A 134 -23.05 -49.36 -21.24
C TYR A 134 -23.92 -48.71 -22.33
N GLU A 135 -23.67 -47.45 -22.66
CA GLU A 135 -24.42 -46.75 -23.71
C GLU A 135 -24.20 -47.38 -25.09
N HIS A 136 -22.97 -47.78 -25.41
CA HIS A 136 -22.69 -48.52 -26.66
C HIS A 136 -23.41 -49.88 -26.73
N SER A 137 -23.59 -50.58 -25.61
CA SER A 137 -24.34 -51.85 -25.61
C SER A 137 -25.84 -51.65 -25.86
N LEU A 138 -26.47 -50.62 -25.29
CA LEU A 138 -27.89 -50.33 -25.51
C LEU A 138 -28.19 -49.95 -26.97
N ILE A 139 -27.30 -49.19 -27.61
CA ILE A 139 -27.46 -48.82 -29.03
C ILE A 139 -27.37 -50.06 -29.92
N LYS A 140 -26.51 -51.02 -29.57
CA LYS A 140 -26.36 -52.26 -30.34
C LYS A 140 -27.61 -53.15 -30.25
N GLU A 141 -28.22 -53.27 -29.07
CA GLU A 141 -29.47 -54.02 -28.90
C GLU A 141 -30.66 -53.36 -29.60
N THR A 142 -30.77 -52.03 -29.53
CA THR A 142 -31.84 -51.29 -30.22
C THR A 142 -31.69 -51.32 -31.75
N ALA A 143 -30.46 -51.33 -32.27
CA ALA A 143 -30.20 -51.50 -33.70
C ALA A 143 -30.52 -52.93 -34.18
N ALA A 144 -30.18 -53.96 -33.40
CA ALA A 144 -30.48 -55.35 -33.74
C ALA A 144 -32.00 -55.63 -33.76
N LYS A 145 -32.76 -55.04 -32.83
CA LYS A 145 -34.21 -55.23 -32.74
C LYS A 145 -34.99 -54.55 -33.87
N LYS A 146 -34.40 -53.54 -34.54
CA LYS A 146 -35.05 -52.79 -35.64
C LYS A 146 -34.88 -53.43 -37.02
N SER A 147 -34.08 -54.49 -37.14
CA SER A 147 -33.82 -55.21 -38.40
C SER A 147 -34.30 -56.65 -38.32
N PRO A 148 -35.62 -56.89 -38.47
CA PRO A 148 -36.04 -57.91 -39.44
C PRO A 148 -37.46 -57.64 -40.00
N MET A 149 -37.64 -56.64 -40.88
CA MET A 149 -38.96 -56.46 -41.50
C MET A 149 -38.97 -55.95 -42.95
N LYS A 150 -37.83 -55.87 -43.63
CA LYS A 150 -37.75 -55.27 -44.99
C LYS A 150 -37.35 -56.23 -46.12
N ALA A 151 -37.46 -57.55 -45.94
CA ALA A 151 -37.04 -58.55 -46.93
C ALA A 151 -38.19 -59.39 -47.54
N ALA A 152 -39.44 -58.94 -47.49
CA ALA A 152 -40.59 -59.71 -48.00
C ALA A 152 -41.28 -59.14 -49.26
N GLY A 153 -40.61 -58.30 -50.06
CA GLY A 153 -41.25 -57.57 -51.16
C GLY A 153 -40.46 -57.50 -52.45
N ALA A 154 -39.98 -58.63 -52.99
CA ALA A 154 -39.35 -58.65 -54.31
C ALA A 154 -39.53 -60.00 -55.01
N SER A 155 -40.76 -60.33 -55.43
CA SER A 155 -40.99 -61.41 -56.41
C SER A 155 -42.38 -61.30 -57.04
N HIS A 156 -42.60 -60.39 -58.00
CA HIS A 156 -43.78 -60.50 -58.87
C HIS A 156 -43.75 -59.65 -60.16
N LYS A 157 -42.71 -59.72 -61.01
CA LYS A 157 -42.81 -59.20 -62.40
C LYS A 157 -41.94 -60.01 -63.37
N ASN A 158 -42.43 -61.18 -63.77
CA ASN A 158 -42.03 -61.81 -65.04
C ASN A 158 -43.05 -62.89 -65.43
N LEU A 159 -44.18 -62.47 -66.00
CA LEU A 159 -44.99 -63.30 -66.88
C LEU A 159 -45.95 -62.38 -67.62
N GLN A 160 -45.68 -62.16 -68.92
CA GLN A 160 -46.61 -61.83 -70.00
C GLN A 160 -45.87 -61.00 -71.06
N LYS A 161 -45.39 -61.71 -72.09
CA LYS A 161 -45.35 -61.26 -73.49
C LYS A 161 -45.08 -62.49 -74.35
N ALA A 162 -46.16 -63.13 -74.76
CA ALA A 162 -46.27 -63.99 -75.93
C ALA A 162 -47.16 -63.25 -76.93
#